data_AF-A0A9D2H579-F1
#
_entry.id   AF-A0A9D2H579-F1
#
_cell.length_a   1.000
_cell.length_b   1.000
_cell.length_c   1.000
_cell.angle_alpha   90.00
_cell.angle_beta   90.00
_cell.angle_gamma   90.00
#
_symmetry.space_group_name_H-M   'P 1'
#
loop_
_entity.id
_entity.type
_entity.pdbx_description
1 polymer ?
#
loop_
_entity_poly.entity_id
_entity_poly.type
_entity_poly.pdbx_seq_one_letter_code
_entity_poly.pdbx_strand_id
1 'polypeptide(L)'
;MRALRTVTALKMSTWKTYDVAVLGWWYGKNYGSILTYYGVTRAVESLGRTFVVGSDQLWNPLIGRVHDDLFLDFVGPRNDRVSYGTSFGNRGTDMFEPPFVAKHAANLQRFKAISVREEYAIDTARDVFGVKASRVVDPVFLLPTEHYRDLASKGAVTPEGDYIAVFFLDPTPEKTDVAQAVADKLGFEKILVIPSPEEGRELTASLFADDPRAEIMAEDAPENFLQGYRDSSYVVTDSFHGSAFAAIFEKPFSSLYNTKRGADRFTHLMTSLGFGDSRRVFETDSAEKIAENANVTRGVDFAKAREYIETGRASSMAWLKAALDPVKKGSARGGRRQTRG
;
A
#
# COMPACT_ATOMS: atom_id res chain seq x y z
N MET A 1 18.02 10.02 19.71
CA MET A 1 17.86 9.58 18.30
C MET A 1 16.98 10.57 17.55
N ARG A 2 17.33 10.96 16.33
CA ARG A 2 16.43 11.72 15.44
C ARG A 2 15.67 10.72 14.58
N ALA A 3 14.35 10.67 14.70
CA ALA A 3 13.52 9.95 13.73
C ALA A 3 13.77 10.50 12.33
N LEU A 4 14.01 9.62 11.34
CA LEU A 4 14.05 10.02 9.94
C LEU A 4 12.64 10.41 9.51
N ARG A 5 12.34 11.70 9.66
CA ARG A 5 11.17 12.32 9.06
C ARG A 5 11.37 12.34 7.54
N THR A 6 10.88 11.33 6.83
CA THR A 6 10.74 11.37 5.37
C THR A 6 9.57 12.27 4.96
N VAL A 7 9.57 13.50 5.47
CA VAL A 7 8.79 14.58 4.89
C VAL A 7 9.62 15.07 3.71
N THR A 8 9.22 14.71 2.49
CA THR A 8 9.75 15.31 1.26
C THR A 8 9.21 16.74 1.10
N ALA A 9 9.43 17.57 2.12
CA ALA A 9 9.12 18.99 2.09
C ALA A 9 10.16 19.71 1.24
N LEU A 10 9.72 20.05 0.04
CA LEU A 10 10.15 21.18 -0.77
C LEU A 10 11.20 22.11 -0.14
N LYS A 11 12.37 22.11 -0.80
CA LYS A 11 13.48 23.05 -0.68
C LYS A 11 12.99 24.51 -0.63
N MET A 12 12.86 25.07 0.57
CA MET A 12 12.44 26.46 0.80
C MET A 12 13.55 27.45 0.40
N SER A 13 13.67 27.77 -0.90
CA SER A 13 14.33 28.98 -1.45
C SER A 13 14.47 28.94 -2.99
N THR A 14 13.41 28.63 -3.72
CA THR A 14 13.30 29.05 -5.13
C THR A 14 11.89 29.58 -5.39
N TRP A 15 11.76 30.63 -6.21
CA TRP A 15 10.49 31.28 -6.58
C TRP A 15 9.66 30.44 -7.56
N LYS A 16 9.61 29.12 -7.37
CA LYS A 16 8.75 28.22 -8.11
C LYS A 16 7.42 28.09 -7.36
N THR A 17 6.34 28.47 -8.03
CA THR A 17 4.99 28.03 -7.64
C THR A 17 4.87 26.56 -7.98
N TYR A 18 4.47 25.75 -7.01
CA TYR A 18 4.11 24.36 -7.23
C TYR A 18 2.59 24.32 -7.26
N ASP A 19 2.00 23.79 -8.32
CA ASP A 19 0.54 23.75 -8.44
C ASP A 19 -0.06 23.04 -7.23
N VAL A 20 0.63 22.02 -6.74
CA VAL A 20 0.16 21.02 -5.80
C VAL A 20 1.43 20.16 -5.36
N ALA A 21 1.58 19.51 -4.17
CA ALA A 21 2.74 18.60 -3.82
C ALA A 21 2.51 17.43 -2.77
N VAL A 22 3.00 16.19 -2.97
CA VAL A 22 2.63 14.94 -2.20
C VAL A 22 3.03 14.89 -0.70
N LEU A 23 2.12 14.44 0.17
CA LEU A 23 2.40 14.07 1.58
C LEU A 23 2.10 12.58 1.86
N GLY A 24 3.02 11.95 2.57
CA GLY A 24 2.92 10.59 3.08
C GLY A 24 3.52 10.51 4.49
N TRP A 25 3.01 9.61 5.32
CA TRP A 25 3.51 9.38 6.68
C TRP A 25 3.56 7.90 7.01
N TRP A 26 4.70 7.45 7.54
CA TRP A 26 4.86 6.15 8.19
C TRP A 26 5.87 6.31 9.34
N TYR A 27 5.81 5.43 10.34
CA TYR A 27 6.60 5.58 11.58
C TYR A 27 8.08 5.18 11.44
N GLY A 28 8.48 4.57 10.32
CA GLY A 28 9.84 4.15 9.99
C GLY A 28 9.98 3.82 8.49
N LYS A 29 11.07 3.21 8.07
CA LYS A 29 11.21 2.67 6.69
C LYS A 29 10.23 1.52 6.44
N ASN A 30 9.52 1.55 5.31
CA ASN A 30 8.62 0.48 4.89
C ASN A 30 8.49 0.45 3.35
N TYR A 31 8.77 -0.70 2.72
CA TYR A 31 8.74 -0.83 1.26
C TYR A 31 7.36 -0.53 0.66
N GLY A 32 6.29 -1.05 1.27
CA GLY A 32 4.91 -0.82 0.82
C GLY A 32 4.56 0.67 0.80
N SER A 33 4.83 1.39 1.89
CA SER A 33 4.63 2.84 1.97
C SER A 33 5.48 3.60 0.95
N ILE A 34 6.77 3.26 0.81
CA ILE A 34 7.67 3.90 -0.17
C ILE A 34 7.16 3.72 -1.61
N LEU A 35 6.75 2.50 -1.97
CA LEU A 35 6.27 2.16 -3.31
C LEU A 35 4.87 2.74 -3.58
N THR A 36 4.04 2.89 -2.54
CA THR A 36 2.77 3.63 -2.56
C THR A 36 3.01 5.09 -2.94
N TYR A 37 3.94 5.78 -2.25
CA TYR A 37 4.27 7.17 -2.54
C TYR A 37 4.87 7.34 -3.94
N TYR A 38 5.77 6.43 -4.35
CA TYR A 38 6.30 6.40 -5.71
C TYR A 38 5.19 6.28 -6.76
N GLY A 39 4.25 5.34 -6.57
CA GLY A 39 3.10 5.13 -7.45
C GLY A 39 2.25 6.39 -7.63
N VAL A 40 1.83 7.02 -6.53
CA VAL A 40 1.09 8.28 -6.56
C VAL A 40 1.91 9.39 -7.23
N THR A 41 3.18 9.59 -6.86
CA THR A 41 4.01 10.65 -7.43
C THR A 41 4.15 10.52 -8.94
N ARG A 42 4.46 9.32 -9.45
CA ARG A 42 4.61 9.08 -10.91
C ARG A 42 3.30 9.23 -11.67
N ALA A 43 2.19 8.76 -11.10
CA ALA A 43 0.87 8.97 -11.67
C ALA A 43 0.54 10.47 -11.80
N VAL A 44 0.86 11.26 -10.78
CA VAL A 44 0.57 12.70 -10.75
C VAL A 44 1.52 13.49 -11.66
N GLU A 45 2.80 13.14 -11.73
CA GLU A 45 3.77 13.69 -12.69
C GLU A 45 3.30 13.46 -14.14
N SER A 46 2.77 12.26 -14.47
CA SER A 46 2.25 11.96 -15.80
C SER A 46 1.06 12.84 -16.23
N LEU A 47 0.38 13.47 -15.26
CA LEU A 47 -0.73 14.41 -15.48
C LEU A 47 -0.27 15.87 -15.54
N GLY A 48 1.04 16.16 -15.40
CA GLY A 48 1.62 17.50 -15.40
C GLY A 48 1.33 18.32 -14.13
N ARG A 49 1.21 17.66 -12.97
CA ARG A 49 0.79 18.21 -11.66
C ARG A 49 1.64 17.57 -10.53
N THR A 50 1.39 17.82 -9.23
CA THR A 50 2.15 17.21 -8.07
C THR A 50 1.50 17.03 -6.65
N PHE A 51 0.37 17.62 -6.18
CA PHE A 51 -0.29 17.18 -4.89
C PHE A 51 -1.07 16.00 -5.34
N VAL A 52 -0.91 14.94 -4.59
CA VAL A 52 -2.01 14.15 -4.06
C VAL A 52 -1.53 13.76 -2.67
N VAL A 53 -2.43 13.68 -1.69
CA VAL A 53 -2.10 12.95 -0.47
C VAL A 53 -2.61 11.53 -0.63
N GLY A 54 -1.71 10.56 -0.49
CA GLY A 54 -2.03 9.14 -0.64
C GLY A 54 -0.98 8.35 0.14
N SER A 55 -1.45 7.42 0.97
CA SER A 55 -0.64 6.58 1.84
C SER A 55 -1.41 5.30 2.16
N ASP A 56 -0.68 4.29 2.62
CA ASP A 56 -1.21 3.02 3.10
C ASP A 56 -2.39 3.23 4.07
N GLN A 57 -2.12 3.81 5.25
CA GLN A 57 -3.14 4.03 6.28
C GLN A 57 -2.96 5.43 6.87
N LEU A 58 -3.75 6.41 6.44
CA LEU A 58 -3.75 7.76 7.06
C LEU A 58 -4.73 7.88 8.22
N TRP A 59 -5.86 7.17 8.12
CA TRP A 59 -7.03 7.39 8.99
C TRP A 59 -7.38 6.15 9.83
N ASN A 60 -6.50 5.15 9.88
CA ASN A 60 -6.61 4.03 10.81
C ASN A 60 -6.01 4.43 12.18
N PRO A 61 -6.80 4.65 13.24
CA PRO A 61 -6.28 5.06 14.55
C PRO A 61 -5.37 4.00 15.19
N LEU A 62 -5.46 2.73 14.78
CA LEU A 62 -4.73 1.61 15.37
C LEU A 62 -3.24 1.56 14.98
N ILE A 63 -2.78 2.33 13.99
CA ILE A 63 -1.35 2.37 13.58
C ILE A 63 -0.47 3.24 14.48
N GLY A 64 -1.01 3.76 15.59
CA GLY A 64 -0.20 4.32 16.66
C GLY A 64 0.38 5.72 16.42
N ARG A 65 -0.23 6.53 15.54
CA ARG A 65 -0.19 8.02 15.50
C ARG A 65 -1.00 8.55 14.30
N VAL A 66 -2.29 8.80 14.51
CA VAL A 66 -3.08 9.61 13.59
C VAL A 66 -3.11 11.05 14.11
N HIS A 67 -2.49 11.96 13.36
CA HIS A 67 -2.31 13.37 13.71
C HIS A 67 -3.04 14.29 12.71
N ASP A 68 -3.21 15.57 13.06
CA ASP A 68 -4.04 16.52 12.30
C ASP A 68 -3.50 16.82 10.89
N ASP A 69 -2.18 16.69 10.71
CA ASP A 69 -1.47 16.82 9.44
C ASP A 69 -1.85 15.73 8.43
N LEU A 70 -2.23 14.53 8.88
CA LEU A 70 -2.78 13.46 8.03
C LEU A 70 -4.18 13.78 7.47
N PHE A 71 -4.83 14.82 7.98
CA PHE A 71 -6.07 15.40 7.45
C PHE A 71 -5.84 16.74 6.74
N LEU A 72 -4.57 17.07 6.47
CA LEU A 72 -4.13 18.30 5.82
C LEU A 72 -4.63 19.58 6.51
N ASP A 73 -4.86 19.57 7.83
CA ASP A 73 -5.51 20.65 8.56
C ASP A 73 -4.86 22.04 8.31
N PHE A 74 -3.52 22.06 8.20
CA PHE A 74 -2.65 23.19 7.85
C PHE A 74 -2.88 23.79 6.45
N VAL A 75 -3.54 23.08 5.53
CA VAL A 75 -3.80 23.58 4.17
C VAL A 75 -4.89 24.66 4.22
N GLY A 76 -4.50 25.88 3.83
CA GLY A 76 -5.36 27.06 3.84
C GLY A 76 -6.60 26.93 2.93
N PRO A 77 -7.70 27.65 3.24
CA PRO A 77 -9.03 27.44 2.63
C PRO A 77 -9.15 27.81 1.14
N ARG A 78 -8.09 28.35 0.53
CA ARG A 78 -8.03 28.66 -0.91
C ARG A 78 -7.52 27.49 -1.76
N ASN A 79 -6.89 26.50 -1.15
CA ASN A 79 -6.24 25.38 -1.83
C ASN A 79 -7.12 24.13 -1.75
N ASP A 80 -7.08 23.31 -2.80
CA ASP A 80 -7.78 22.03 -2.82
C ASP A 80 -7.04 20.97 -1.97
N ARG A 81 -7.80 20.14 -1.26
CA ARG A 81 -7.30 18.92 -0.60
C ARG A 81 -7.84 17.70 -1.35
N VAL A 82 -6.97 16.76 -1.71
CA VAL A 82 -7.33 15.51 -2.38
C VAL A 82 -6.64 14.35 -1.67
N SER A 83 -7.44 13.33 -1.30
CA SER A 83 -6.96 12.05 -0.79
C SER A 83 -7.13 10.98 -1.87
N TYR A 84 -6.08 10.22 -2.16
CA TYR A 84 -6.13 9.06 -3.05
C TYR A 84 -5.95 7.76 -2.26
N GLY A 85 -6.84 6.78 -2.48
CA GLY A 85 -6.67 5.38 -2.10
C GLY A 85 -6.42 5.11 -0.61
N THR A 86 -6.88 5.99 0.28
CA THR A 86 -6.59 5.89 1.72
C THR A 86 -7.37 4.75 2.38
N SER A 87 -6.73 4.03 3.29
CA SER A 87 -7.36 2.99 4.12
C SER A 87 -7.72 3.47 5.53
N PHE A 88 -8.86 3.00 6.03
CA PHE A 88 -9.25 3.06 7.45
C PHE A 88 -8.77 1.84 8.27
N GLY A 89 -8.19 0.81 7.63
CA GLY A 89 -7.63 -0.36 8.32
C GLY A 89 -8.55 -1.56 8.40
N ASN A 90 -9.15 -1.83 9.56
CA ASN A 90 -10.13 -2.92 9.73
C ASN A 90 -11.54 -2.42 9.48
N ARG A 91 -12.46 -3.34 9.18
CA ARG A 91 -13.89 -3.02 9.18
C ARG A 91 -14.36 -2.78 10.62
N GLY A 92 -15.14 -1.72 10.82
CA GLY A 92 -15.74 -1.36 12.09
C GLY A 92 -15.91 0.14 12.23
N THR A 93 -16.72 0.56 13.20
CA THR A 93 -16.87 1.97 13.61
C THR A 93 -16.34 2.23 15.01
N ASP A 94 -16.21 1.18 15.83
CA ASP A 94 -15.93 1.24 17.26
C ASP A 94 -14.52 1.78 17.58
N MET A 95 -13.61 1.76 16.59
CA MET A 95 -12.29 2.39 16.70
C MET A 95 -12.32 3.93 16.61
N PHE A 96 -13.45 4.54 16.25
CA PHE A 96 -13.60 5.98 16.03
C PHE A 96 -14.36 6.65 17.18
N GLU A 97 -13.63 6.95 18.25
CA GLU A 97 -14.17 7.65 19.42
C GLU A 97 -14.84 9.00 19.05
N PRO A 98 -15.96 9.40 19.68
CA PRO A 98 -16.69 10.62 19.30
C PRO A 98 -15.85 11.91 19.23
N PRO A 99 -14.87 12.18 20.14
CA PRO A 99 -13.99 13.34 20.01
C PRO A 99 -13.09 13.29 18.78
N PHE A 100 -12.63 12.10 18.38
CA PHE A 100 -11.85 11.89 17.17
C PHE A 100 -12.71 12.18 15.93
N VAL A 101 -13.92 11.61 15.87
CA VAL A 101 -14.87 11.85 14.78
C VAL A 101 -15.19 13.33 14.64
N ALA A 102 -15.58 14.00 15.74
CA ALA A 102 -15.94 15.43 15.72
C ALA A 102 -14.80 16.33 15.23
N LYS A 103 -13.54 16.01 15.60
CA LYS A 103 -12.35 16.76 15.17
C LYS A 103 -12.01 16.54 13.69
N HIS A 104 -12.10 15.29 13.23
CA HIS A 104 -11.57 14.91 11.92
C HIS A 104 -12.61 14.97 10.78
N ALA A 105 -13.91 14.76 11.07
CA ALA A 105 -14.98 14.90 10.08
C ALA A 105 -15.00 16.31 9.46
N ALA A 106 -14.85 17.36 10.28
CA ALA A 106 -14.79 18.75 9.81
C ALA A 106 -13.59 19.03 8.89
N ASN A 107 -12.47 18.28 9.04
CA ASN A 107 -11.34 18.37 8.11
C ASN A 107 -11.57 17.56 6.83
N LEU A 108 -12.18 16.37 6.92
CA LEU A 108 -12.52 15.55 5.75
C LEU A 108 -13.54 16.25 4.84
N GLN A 109 -14.52 16.97 5.40
CA GLN A 109 -15.47 17.78 4.63
C GLN A 109 -14.81 18.93 3.83
N ARG A 110 -13.54 19.27 4.12
CA ARG A 110 -12.75 20.26 3.36
C ARG A 110 -12.00 19.64 2.18
N PHE A 111 -12.05 18.32 1.99
CA PHE A 111 -11.51 17.67 0.81
C PHE A 111 -12.42 17.90 -0.39
N LYS A 112 -11.83 18.32 -1.50
CA LYS A 112 -12.49 18.42 -2.80
C LYS A 112 -12.85 17.04 -3.33
N ALA A 113 -11.98 16.07 -3.08
CA ALA A 113 -12.16 14.69 -3.50
C ALA A 113 -11.47 13.75 -2.50
N ILE A 114 -12.17 12.67 -2.14
CA ILE A 114 -11.65 11.57 -1.32
C ILE A 114 -11.82 10.29 -2.11
N SER A 115 -10.79 9.45 -2.15
CA SER A 115 -10.94 8.05 -2.52
C SER A 115 -10.29 7.11 -1.53
N VAL A 116 -10.85 5.91 -1.49
CA VAL A 116 -10.48 4.79 -0.64
C VAL A 116 -10.24 3.57 -1.52
N ARG A 117 -9.51 2.56 -1.03
CA ARG A 117 -9.15 1.38 -1.83
C ARG A 117 -9.93 0.12 -1.47
N GLU A 118 -10.56 0.09 -0.30
CA GLU A 118 -11.44 -1.00 0.15
C GLU A 118 -12.92 -0.59 0.03
N GLU A 119 -13.81 -1.51 -0.38
CA GLU A 119 -15.24 -1.19 -0.57
C GLU A 119 -15.92 -0.70 0.74
N TYR A 120 -15.67 -1.39 1.87
CA TYR A 120 -16.25 -1.02 3.17
C TYR A 120 -15.82 0.38 3.66
N ALA A 121 -14.69 0.90 3.17
CA ALA A 121 -14.21 2.22 3.53
C ALA A 121 -15.09 3.35 2.95
N ILE A 122 -15.91 3.08 1.93
CA ILE A 122 -16.93 4.01 1.43
C ILE A 122 -18.02 4.19 2.50
N ASP A 123 -18.48 3.10 3.10
CA ASP A 123 -19.47 3.13 4.18
C ASP A 123 -18.90 3.86 5.42
N THR A 124 -17.66 3.55 5.82
CA THR A 124 -16.96 4.29 6.91
C THR A 124 -16.89 5.79 6.63
N ALA A 125 -16.51 6.20 5.42
CA ALA A 125 -16.44 7.61 5.02
C ALA A 125 -17.81 8.31 5.12
N ARG A 126 -18.88 7.64 4.68
CA ARG A 126 -20.25 8.16 4.71
C ARG A 126 -20.80 8.23 6.13
N ASP A 127 -20.75 7.13 6.87
CA ASP A 127 -21.52 6.92 8.10
C ASP A 127 -20.83 7.47 9.34
N VAL A 128 -19.49 7.45 9.38
CA VAL A 128 -18.70 8.01 10.50
C VAL A 128 -18.39 9.49 10.28
N PHE A 129 -17.94 9.85 9.07
CA PHE A 129 -17.39 11.19 8.81
C PHE A 129 -18.30 12.11 7.98
N GLY A 130 -19.43 11.59 7.46
CA GLY A 130 -20.38 12.39 6.68
C GLY A 130 -19.84 12.84 5.31
N VAL A 131 -18.86 12.15 4.74
CA VAL A 131 -18.20 12.52 3.48
C VAL A 131 -18.40 11.47 2.40
N LYS A 132 -18.37 11.91 1.13
CA LYS A 132 -18.41 10.99 -0.02
C LYS A 132 -16.99 10.59 -0.40
N ALA A 133 -16.75 9.29 -0.50
CA ALA A 133 -15.54 8.71 -1.07
C ALA A 133 -15.87 7.94 -2.37
N SER A 134 -14.91 7.85 -3.29
CA SER A 134 -14.95 6.91 -4.41
C SER A 134 -13.98 5.75 -4.15
N ARG A 135 -14.30 4.55 -4.65
CA ARG A 135 -13.31 3.47 -4.71
C ARG A 135 -12.32 3.68 -5.85
N VAL A 136 -11.05 3.45 -5.57
CA VAL A 136 -9.93 3.41 -6.53
C VAL A 136 -9.08 2.17 -6.27
N VAL A 137 -8.14 1.84 -7.15
CA VAL A 137 -7.12 0.83 -6.85
C VAL A 137 -6.06 1.35 -5.88
N ASP A 138 -5.40 0.44 -5.19
CA ASP A 138 -4.21 0.77 -4.42
C ASP A 138 -3.16 1.51 -5.30
N PRO A 139 -2.44 2.53 -4.76
CA PRO A 139 -1.38 3.21 -5.49
C PRO A 139 -0.33 2.33 -6.17
N VAL A 140 -0.03 1.13 -5.67
CA VAL A 140 0.92 0.22 -6.35
C VAL A 140 0.39 -0.34 -7.68
N PHE A 141 -0.91 -0.21 -7.95
CA PHE A 141 -1.52 -0.60 -9.23
C PHE A 141 -1.65 0.58 -10.21
N LEU A 142 -1.40 1.82 -9.78
CA LEU A 142 -1.49 3.01 -10.66
C LEU A 142 -0.49 2.99 -11.82
N LEU A 143 0.67 2.34 -11.65
CA LEU A 143 1.69 2.25 -12.69
C LEU A 143 1.61 0.93 -13.47
N PRO A 144 1.94 0.93 -14.78
CA PRO A 144 2.23 -0.29 -15.52
C PRO A 144 3.33 -1.13 -14.85
N THR A 145 3.22 -2.46 -14.94
CA THR A 145 4.19 -3.41 -14.36
C THR A 145 5.64 -3.12 -14.78
N GLU A 146 5.85 -2.63 -16.01
CA GLU A 146 7.17 -2.31 -16.54
C GLU A 146 7.90 -1.23 -15.73
N HIS A 147 7.21 -0.27 -15.11
CA HIS A 147 7.86 0.68 -14.19
C HIS A 147 8.50 -0.02 -12.98
N TYR A 148 7.89 -1.10 -12.49
CA TYR A 148 8.43 -1.90 -11.39
C TYR A 148 9.52 -2.86 -11.86
N ARG A 149 9.45 -3.36 -13.11
CA ARG A 149 10.57 -4.11 -13.73
C ARG A 149 11.81 -3.24 -13.92
N ASP A 150 11.61 -2.00 -14.37
CA ASP A 150 12.67 -0.99 -14.55
C ASP A 150 13.31 -0.58 -13.22
N LEU A 151 12.56 -0.54 -12.11
CA LEU A 151 13.12 -0.33 -10.78
C LEU A 151 13.87 -1.57 -10.29
N ALA A 152 13.28 -2.76 -10.42
CA ALA A 152 13.92 -4.03 -10.09
C ALA A 152 15.23 -4.28 -10.87
N SER A 153 15.37 -3.73 -12.09
CA SER A 153 16.62 -3.84 -12.89
C SER A 153 17.77 -2.97 -12.36
N LYS A 154 17.50 -2.13 -11.35
CA LYS A 154 18.47 -1.25 -10.69
C LYS A 154 18.84 -1.74 -9.28
N GLY A 155 18.31 -2.88 -8.85
CA GLY A 155 18.71 -3.50 -7.59
C GLY A 155 20.15 -4.01 -7.67
N ALA A 156 20.82 -4.00 -6.52
CA ALA A 156 22.21 -4.44 -6.38
C ALA A 156 22.31 -5.93 -6.00
N VAL A 157 21.20 -6.56 -5.59
CA VAL A 157 21.14 -7.94 -5.12
C VAL A 157 20.60 -8.81 -6.25
N THR A 158 21.47 -9.57 -6.92
CA THR A 158 21.06 -10.57 -7.92
C THR A 158 21.19 -11.95 -7.30
N PRO A 159 20.11 -12.56 -6.78
CA PRO A 159 20.18 -13.89 -6.19
C PRO A 159 20.41 -14.91 -7.30
N GLU A 160 21.47 -15.71 -7.19
CA GLU A 160 21.72 -16.81 -8.13
C GLU A 160 20.76 -17.97 -7.86
N GLY A 161 20.32 -18.64 -8.94
CA GLY A 161 19.47 -19.84 -8.89
C GLY A 161 17.97 -19.60 -8.76
N ASP A 162 17.20 -20.69 -8.76
CA ASP A 162 15.78 -20.70 -8.42
C ASP A 162 15.58 -20.56 -6.91
N TYR A 163 14.69 -19.67 -6.48
CA TYR A 163 14.46 -19.42 -5.05
C TYR A 163 13.02 -19.01 -4.72
N ILE A 164 12.65 -19.21 -3.45
CA ILE A 164 11.43 -18.65 -2.85
C ILE A 164 11.76 -17.33 -2.14
N ALA A 165 10.99 -16.26 -2.41
CA ALA A 165 11.14 -15.00 -1.71
C ALA A 165 10.24 -14.97 -0.47
N VAL A 166 10.81 -14.71 0.70
CA VAL A 166 10.06 -14.56 1.97
C VAL A 166 10.12 -13.11 2.43
N PHE A 167 8.97 -12.51 2.72
CA PHE A 167 8.90 -11.15 3.27
C PHE A 167 7.83 -11.05 4.35
N PHE A 168 8.25 -10.78 5.59
CA PHE A 168 7.34 -10.57 6.72
C PHE A 168 7.49 -9.17 7.32
N LEU A 169 6.35 -8.54 7.60
CA LEU A 169 6.24 -7.30 8.38
C LEU A 169 6.28 -7.58 9.88
N ASP A 170 5.63 -8.66 10.33
CA ASP A 170 5.66 -9.13 11.72
C ASP A 170 6.11 -10.60 11.75
N PRO A 171 7.41 -10.90 11.55
CA PRO A 171 7.92 -12.26 11.53
C PRO A 171 7.77 -12.93 12.91
N THR A 172 7.51 -14.24 12.90
CA THR A 172 7.44 -15.10 14.10
C THR A 172 8.02 -16.48 13.76
N PRO A 173 8.34 -17.33 14.76
CA PRO A 173 8.75 -18.71 14.50
C PRO A 173 7.73 -19.47 13.64
N GLU A 174 6.45 -19.37 13.97
CA GLU A 174 5.39 -20.14 13.30
C GLU A 174 5.22 -19.74 11.82
N LYS A 175 5.41 -18.46 11.49
CA LYS A 175 5.44 -17.99 10.09
C LYS A 175 6.70 -18.43 9.35
N THR A 176 7.80 -18.62 10.07
CA THR A 176 9.08 -19.12 9.54
C THR A 176 8.94 -20.61 9.22
N ASP A 177 8.41 -21.40 10.14
CA ASP A 177 8.09 -22.83 9.95
C ASP A 177 7.20 -23.04 8.71
N VAL A 178 6.16 -22.20 8.55
CA VAL A 178 5.26 -22.24 7.38
C VAL A 178 5.99 -21.89 6.08
N ALA A 179 6.91 -20.92 6.08
CA ALA A 179 7.71 -20.59 4.91
C ALA A 179 8.67 -21.72 4.52
N GLN A 180 9.28 -22.37 5.51
CA GLN A 180 10.16 -23.52 5.33
C GLN A 180 9.39 -24.73 4.78
N ALA A 181 8.23 -25.07 5.37
CA ALA A 181 7.37 -26.14 4.87
C ALA A 181 6.85 -25.90 3.45
N VAL A 182 6.64 -24.63 3.06
CA VAL A 182 6.33 -24.27 1.65
C VAL A 182 7.54 -24.47 0.75
N ALA A 183 8.76 -24.13 1.20
CA ALA A 183 9.99 -24.40 0.46
C ALA A 183 10.21 -25.92 0.27
N ASP A 184 10.06 -26.71 1.33
CA ASP A 184 10.17 -28.18 1.32
C ASP A 184 9.18 -28.80 0.30
N LYS A 185 7.91 -28.40 0.38
CA LYS A 185 6.86 -28.89 -0.52
C LYS A 185 7.13 -28.59 -1.99
N LEU A 186 7.74 -27.45 -2.27
CA LEU A 186 8.04 -27.00 -3.64
C LEU A 186 9.43 -27.44 -4.12
N GLY A 187 10.27 -28.02 -3.24
CA GLY A 187 11.63 -28.47 -3.56
C GLY A 187 12.63 -27.33 -3.72
N PHE A 188 12.46 -26.20 -3.00
CA PHE A 188 13.42 -25.08 -3.05
C PHE A 188 14.53 -25.24 -2.02
N GLU A 189 15.77 -25.37 -2.51
CA GLU A 189 17.01 -25.37 -1.74
C GLU A 189 17.51 -23.95 -1.40
N LYS A 190 16.76 -22.90 -1.78
CA LYS A 190 17.13 -21.51 -1.54
C LYS A 190 15.92 -20.64 -1.18
N ILE A 191 16.06 -19.91 -0.07
CA ILE A 191 15.09 -18.98 0.48
C ILE A 191 15.74 -17.59 0.51
N LEU A 192 15.31 -16.67 -0.36
CA LEU A 192 15.70 -15.26 -0.25
C LEU A 192 14.82 -14.60 0.81
N VAL A 193 15.40 -14.33 1.98
CA VAL A 193 14.70 -13.70 3.09
C VAL A 193 14.87 -12.19 2.99
N ILE A 194 13.79 -11.52 2.66
CA ILE A 194 13.70 -10.06 2.56
C ILE A 194 13.24 -9.55 3.93
N PRO A 195 14.11 -8.92 4.74
CA PRO A 195 13.71 -8.40 6.04
C PRO A 195 12.83 -7.17 5.89
N SER A 196 11.91 -6.96 6.84
CA SER A 196 11.38 -5.60 7.07
C SER A 196 12.54 -4.69 7.51
N PRO A 197 12.63 -3.43 7.01
CA PRO A 197 13.69 -2.52 7.39
C PRO A 197 13.78 -2.24 8.90
N GLU A 198 14.91 -1.66 9.31
CA GLU A 198 15.19 -1.26 10.69
C GLU A 198 15.18 -2.49 11.64
N GLU A 199 14.49 -2.42 12.79
CA GLU A 199 14.44 -3.47 13.82
C GLU A 199 13.95 -4.83 13.27
N GLY A 200 13.22 -4.83 12.15
CA GLY A 200 12.77 -6.04 11.48
C GLY A 200 13.91 -6.92 10.94
N ARG A 201 15.10 -6.36 10.62
CA ARG A 201 16.21 -7.15 10.06
C ARG A 201 16.81 -8.10 11.08
N GLU A 202 17.13 -7.61 12.27
CA GLU A 202 17.79 -8.42 13.31
C GLU A 202 16.89 -9.59 13.74
N LEU A 203 15.60 -9.32 13.96
CA LEU A 203 14.61 -10.34 14.27
C LEU A 203 14.47 -11.37 13.13
N THR A 204 14.29 -10.91 11.88
CA THR A 204 14.14 -11.81 10.74
C THR A 204 15.39 -12.67 10.53
N ALA A 205 16.59 -12.09 10.62
CA ALA A 205 17.84 -12.83 10.50
C ALA A 205 17.99 -13.89 11.61
N SER A 206 17.58 -13.57 12.85
CA SER A 206 17.64 -14.53 13.97
C SER A 206 16.70 -15.72 13.80
N LEU A 207 15.51 -15.52 13.20
CA LEU A 207 14.52 -16.57 13.00
C LEU A 207 14.92 -17.55 11.89
N PHE A 208 15.67 -17.08 10.89
CA PHE A 208 16.16 -17.90 9.78
C PHE A 208 17.62 -18.36 9.96
N ALA A 209 18.27 -18.08 11.10
CA ALA A 209 19.70 -18.31 11.31
C ALA A 209 20.13 -19.79 11.22
N ASP A 210 19.23 -20.71 11.58
CA ASP A 210 19.48 -22.16 11.58
C ASP A 210 19.08 -22.84 10.25
N ASP A 211 18.54 -22.11 9.27
CA ASP A 211 18.20 -22.66 7.94
C ASP A 211 19.34 -22.43 6.94
N PRO A 212 20.08 -23.48 6.51
CA PRO A 212 21.20 -23.32 5.58
C PRO A 212 20.79 -22.85 4.18
N ARG A 213 19.49 -22.83 3.85
CA ARG A 213 18.94 -22.33 2.58
C ARG A 213 18.67 -20.84 2.60
N ALA A 214 18.69 -20.20 3.77
CA ALA A 214 18.28 -18.82 3.96
C ALA A 214 19.38 -17.82 3.61
N GLU A 215 19.15 -17.00 2.58
CA GLU A 215 19.97 -15.84 2.23
C GLU A 215 19.25 -14.56 2.68
N ILE A 216 19.78 -13.87 3.69
CA ILE A 216 19.20 -12.60 4.17
C ILE A 216 19.61 -11.46 3.23
N MET A 217 18.63 -10.77 2.64
CA MET A 217 18.89 -9.64 1.74
C MET A 217 19.63 -8.51 2.48
N ALA A 218 20.87 -8.25 2.04
CA ALA A 218 21.81 -7.40 2.77
C ALA A 218 21.38 -5.93 2.92
N GLU A 219 20.83 -5.31 1.86
CA GLU A 219 20.57 -3.87 1.80
C GLU A 219 19.10 -3.50 1.68
N ASP A 220 18.65 -2.53 2.49
CA ASP A 220 17.30 -1.97 2.44
C ASP A 220 17.11 -0.97 1.29
N ALA A 221 16.81 -1.47 0.09
CA ALA A 221 16.41 -0.66 -1.06
C ALA A 221 15.09 -1.18 -1.67
N PRO A 222 14.15 -0.31 -2.08
CA PRO A 222 12.94 -0.73 -2.77
C PRO A 222 13.25 -1.40 -4.11
N GLU A 223 14.35 -1.05 -4.77
CA GLU A 223 14.85 -1.72 -5.97
C GLU A 223 15.21 -3.19 -5.67
N ASN A 224 15.94 -3.46 -4.57
CA ASN A 224 16.29 -4.83 -4.15
C ASN A 224 15.04 -5.64 -3.75
N PHE A 225 14.08 -5.02 -3.05
CA PHE A 225 12.80 -5.64 -2.73
C PHE A 225 12.04 -6.06 -4.01
N LEU A 226 11.94 -5.15 -4.99
CA LEU A 226 11.27 -5.42 -6.27
C LEU A 226 12.03 -6.46 -7.09
N GLN A 227 13.36 -6.47 -7.08
CA GLN A 227 14.19 -7.49 -7.72
C GLN A 227 13.97 -8.86 -7.11
N GLY A 228 14.08 -8.96 -5.79
CA GLY A 228 13.84 -10.19 -5.03
C GLY A 228 12.46 -10.81 -5.31
N TYR A 229 11.44 -9.99 -5.53
CA TYR A 229 10.11 -10.43 -5.97
C TYR A 229 10.04 -10.77 -7.47
N ARG A 230 10.58 -9.92 -8.35
CA ARG A 230 10.51 -10.09 -9.81
C ARG A 230 11.24 -11.35 -10.29
N ASP A 231 12.31 -11.74 -9.60
CA ASP A 231 13.16 -12.85 -10.03
C ASP A 231 12.85 -14.16 -9.30
N SER A 232 12.03 -14.14 -8.24
CA SER A 232 11.68 -15.36 -7.49
C SER A 232 10.81 -16.34 -8.27
N SER A 233 10.86 -17.61 -7.89
CA SER A 233 10.03 -18.67 -8.48
C SER A 233 8.76 -18.93 -7.65
N TYR A 234 8.73 -18.50 -6.38
CA TYR A 234 7.53 -18.42 -5.52
C TYR A 234 7.68 -17.31 -4.47
N VAL A 235 6.58 -16.86 -3.85
CA VAL A 235 6.58 -15.87 -2.75
C VAL A 235 5.82 -16.37 -1.51
N VAL A 236 6.37 -16.18 -0.31
CA VAL A 236 5.63 -16.31 0.97
C VAL A 236 5.68 -14.96 1.70
N THR A 237 4.52 -14.45 2.11
CA THR A 237 4.46 -13.13 2.75
C THR A 237 3.28 -12.97 3.70
N ASP A 238 3.44 -12.13 4.72
CA ASP A 238 2.34 -11.63 5.56
C ASP A 238 2.00 -10.15 5.27
N SER A 239 2.52 -9.61 4.17
CA SER A 239 2.39 -8.21 3.78
C SER A 239 1.34 -8.05 2.69
N PHE A 240 0.40 -7.12 2.88
CA PHE A 240 -0.56 -6.75 1.84
C PHE A 240 0.14 -6.29 0.56
N HIS A 241 1.17 -5.46 0.70
CA HIS A 241 1.97 -4.98 -0.44
C HIS A 241 2.87 -6.08 -1.01
N GLY A 242 3.36 -7.02 -0.18
CA GLY A 242 4.00 -8.24 -0.67
C GLY A 242 3.07 -9.02 -1.60
N SER A 243 1.87 -9.35 -1.13
CA SER A 243 0.86 -10.05 -1.93
C SER A 243 0.47 -9.27 -3.20
N ALA A 244 0.39 -7.93 -3.12
CA ALA A 244 0.13 -7.09 -4.29
C ALA A 244 1.29 -7.13 -5.30
N PHE A 245 2.55 -7.09 -4.87
CA PHE A 245 3.71 -7.17 -5.76
C PHE A 245 3.92 -8.58 -6.35
N ALA A 246 3.58 -9.64 -5.61
CA ALA A 246 3.50 -10.99 -6.18
C ALA A 246 2.48 -11.04 -7.35
N ALA A 247 1.32 -10.39 -7.19
CA ALA A 247 0.34 -10.28 -8.28
C ALA A 247 0.80 -9.38 -9.44
N ILE A 248 1.48 -8.25 -9.18
CA ILE A 248 2.02 -7.34 -10.22
C ILE A 248 3.07 -8.04 -11.10
N PHE A 249 3.93 -8.86 -10.50
CA PHE A 249 4.95 -9.62 -11.21
C PHE A 249 4.50 -11.02 -11.68
N GLU A 250 3.22 -11.38 -11.47
CA GLU A 250 2.62 -12.68 -11.79
C GLU A 250 3.40 -13.88 -11.21
N LYS A 251 3.82 -13.76 -9.94
CA LYS A 251 4.51 -14.81 -9.19
C LYS A 251 3.53 -15.65 -8.38
N PRO A 252 3.61 -16.99 -8.41
CA PRO A 252 2.81 -17.83 -7.54
C PRO A 252 3.20 -17.57 -6.08
N PHE A 253 2.21 -17.54 -5.19
CA PHE A 253 2.43 -17.06 -3.82
C PHE A 253 1.49 -17.67 -2.79
N SER A 254 1.94 -17.61 -1.52
CA SER A 254 1.17 -17.91 -0.31
C SER A 254 1.15 -16.68 0.59
N SER A 255 -0.04 -16.28 1.05
CA SER A 255 -0.26 -15.13 1.94
C SER A 255 -0.73 -15.57 3.33
N LEU A 256 0.01 -15.15 4.35
CA LEU A 256 -0.36 -15.21 5.76
C LEU A 256 -1.14 -13.92 6.08
N TYR A 257 -2.44 -14.01 6.36
CA TYR A 257 -3.24 -12.80 6.59
C TYR A 257 -2.88 -12.17 7.94
N ASN A 258 -2.13 -11.08 7.92
CA ASN A 258 -1.69 -10.39 9.14
C ASN A 258 -2.88 -9.74 9.85
N THR A 259 -3.40 -10.44 10.86
CA THR A 259 -4.59 -10.04 11.64
C THR A 259 -4.40 -8.75 12.41
N LYS A 260 -3.19 -8.53 12.97
CA LYS A 260 -2.81 -7.32 13.71
C LYS A 260 -2.85 -6.06 12.84
N ARG A 261 -2.42 -6.17 11.57
CA ARG A 261 -2.41 -5.05 10.59
C ARG A 261 -3.65 -5.01 9.70
N GLY A 262 -4.48 -6.05 9.73
CA GLY A 262 -5.85 -6.07 9.23
C GLY A 262 -6.09 -7.04 8.08
N ALA A 263 -6.74 -8.16 8.41
CA ALA A 263 -7.01 -9.27 7.50
C ALA A 263 -8.09 -8.97 6.44
N ASP A 264 -9.01 -8.04 6.69
CA ASP A 264 -10.05 -7.64 5.73
C ASP A 264 -9.45 -7.11 4.43
N ARG A 265 -8.29 -6.42 4.52
CA ARG A 265 -7.55 -5.89 3.37
C ARG A 265 -7.05 -7.00 2.45
N PHE A 266 -6.55 -8.10 3.02
CA PHE A 266 -6.16 -9.29 2.25
C PHE A 266 -7.37 -9.96 1.60
N THR A 267 -8.45 -10.16 2.36
CA THR A 267 -9.69 -10.76 1.86
C THR A 267 -10.24 -9.97 0.67
N HIS A 268 -10.28 -8.63 0.77
CA HIS A 268 -10.69 -7.74 -0.31
C HIS A 268 -9.75 -7.81 -1.52
N LEU A 269 -8.42 -7.82 -1.30
CA LEU A 269 -7.42 -7.93 -2.35
C LEU A 269 -7.52 -9.26 -3.11
N MET A 270 -7.51 -10.39 -2.39
CA MET A 270 -7.59 -11.72 -3.01
C MET A 270 -8.92 -11.94 -3.74
N THR A 271 -10.03 -11.40 -3.22
CA THR A 271 -11.32 -11.43 -3.91
C THR A 271 -11.27 -10.60 -5.19
N SER A 272 -10.72 -9.37 -5.13
CA SER A 272 -10.61 -8.47 -6.28
C SER A 272 -9.70 -9.00 -7.39
N LEU A 273 -8.61 -9.67 -7.03
CA LEU A 273 -7.68 -10.33 -7.97
C LEU A 273 -8.22 -11.67 -8.50
N GLY A 274 -9.37 -12.15 -8.02
CA GLY A 274 -10.00 -13.39 -8.46
C GLY A 274 -9.45 -14.67 -7.82
N PHE A 275 -8.62 -14.56 -6.79
CA PHE A 275 -7.99 -15.68 -6.09
C PHE A 275 -8.81 -16.26 -4.93
N GLY A 276 -9.60 -15.43 -4.25
CA GLY A 276 -10.29 -15.82 -2.99
C GLY A 276 -9.30 -16.39 -1.96
N ASP A 277 -9.73 -17.35 -1.15
CA ASP A 277 -8.85 -18.00 -0.15
C ASP A 277 -7.79 -18.95 -0.77
N SER A 278 -7.74 -19.13 -2.10
CA SER A 278 -6.82 -20.08 -2.74
C SER A 278 -5.33 -19.72 -2.63
N ARG A 279 -4.99 -18.52 -2.15
CA ARG A 279 -3.60 -18.10 -1.85
C ARG A 279 -3.30 -18.06 -0.35
N ARG A 280 -4.26 -18.40 0.51
CA ARG A 280 -4.12 -18.27 1.96
C ARG A 280 -3.44 -19.51 2.57
N VAL A 281 -2.48 -19.26 3.45
CA VAL A 281 -1.97 -20.22 4.44
C VAL A 281 -2.07 -19.59 5.82
N PHE A 282 -1.97 -20.39 6.88
CA PHE A 282 -2.12 -19.94 8.26
C PHE A 282 -0.83 -20.17 9.04
N GLU A 283 -0.52 -19.28 9.98
CA GLU A 283 0.61 -19.44 10.92
C GLU A 283 0.44 -20.68 11.84
N THR A 284 -0.76 -21.28 11.87
CA THR A 284 -1.04 -22.54 12.58
C THR A 284 -1.01 -23.78 11.67
N ASP A 285 -0.55 -23.67 10.42
CA ASP A 285 -0.46 -24.82 9.51
C ASP A 285 0.84 -25.60 9.77
N SER A 286 0.74 -26.88 10.17
CA SER A 286 1.91 -27.74 10.32
C SER A 286 2.54 -28.12 8.98
N ALA A 287 3.76 -28.66 9.02
CA ALA A 287 4.46 -29.12 7.82
C ALA A 287 3.64 -30.15 7.02
N GLU A 288 2.94 -31.08 7.69
CA GLU A 288 2.06 -32.07 7.06
C GLU A 288 0.86 -31.39 6.39
N LYS A 289 0.24 -30.41 7.06
CA LYS A 289 -0.90 -29.67 6.50
C LYS A 289 -0.48 -28.83 5.30
N ILE A 290 0.72 -28.25 5.30
CA ILE A 290 1.29 -27.58 4.14
C ILE A 290 1.57 -28.61 3.03
N ALA A 291 2.17 -29.76 3.35
CA ALA A 291 2.42 -30.88 2.42
C ALA A 291 1.15 -31.37 1.72
N GLU A 292 0.01 -31.42 2.41
CA GLU A 292 -1.30 -31.78 1.86
C GLU A 292 -2.01 -30.64 1.12
N ASN A 293 -1.72 -29.37 1.43
CA ASN A 293 -2.42 -28.21 0.86
C ASN A 293 -2.21 -28.04 -0.65
N ALA A 294 -3.12 -28.57 -1.48
CA ALA A 294 -3.04 -28.53 -2.94
C ALA A 294 -2.95 -27.11 -3.54
N ASN A 295 -3.30 -26.05 -2.80
CA ASN A 295 -3.17 -24.69 -3.30
C ASN A 295 -1.70 -24.22 -3.42
N VAL A 296 -0.77 -24.77 -2.63
CA VAL A 296 0.65 -24.37 -2.68
C VAL A 296 1.30 -24.75 -4.02
N THR A 297 0.98 -25.93 -4.55
CA THR A 297 1.48 -26.45 -5.84
C THR A 297 0.57 -26.10 -7.03
N ARG A 298 -0.59 -25.49 -6.79
CA ARG A 298 -1.56 -25.13 -7.84
C ARG A 298 -1.06 -23.97 -8.68
N GLY A 299 -1.01 -24.17 -10.00
CA GLY A 299 -0.77 -23.09 -10.97
C GLY A 299 -1.78 -21.96 -10.83
N VAL A 300 -1.28 -20.72 -10.84
CA VAL A 300 -2.07 -19.50 -10.58
C VAL A 300 -2.46 -18.85 -11.92
N ASP A 301 -3.75 -18.64 -12.13
CA ASP A 301 -4.26 -17.85 -13.26
C ASP A 301 -4.38 -16.37 -12.86
N PHE A 302 -3.54 -15.54 -13.47
CA PHE A 302 -3.52 -14.09 -13.25
C PHE A 302 -4.47 -13.31 -14.18
N ALA A 303 -5.27 -13.95 -15.04
CA ALA A 303 -6.13 -13.23 -15.99
C ALA A 303 -7.08 -12.22 -15.30
N LYS A 304 -7.76 -12.64 -14.22
CA LYS A 304 -8.61 -11.74 -13.40
C LYS A 304 -7.82 -10.67 -12.66
N ALA A 305 -6.61 -11.00 -12.21
CA ALA A 305 -5.71 -10.06 -11.56
C ALA A 305 -5.30 -8.94 -12.53
N ARG A 306 -4.92 -9.28 -13.78
CA ARG A 306 -4.64 -8.30 -14.85
C ARG A 306 -5.86 -7.44 -15.14
N GLU A 307 -7.03 -8.04 -15.37
CA GLU A 307 -8.27 -7.31 -15.65
C GLU A 307 -8.60 -6.28 -14.56
N TYR A 308 -8.55 -6.70 -13.28
CA TYR A 308 -8.75 -5.83 -12.13
C TYR A 308 -7.72 -4.68 -12.09
N ILE A 309 -6.45 -4.99 -12.27
CA ILE A 309 -5.35 -4.01 -12.24
C ILE A 309 -5.48 -3.01 -13.39
N GLU A 310 -5.76 -3.45 -14.62
CA GLU A 310 -5.81 -2.59 -15.80
C GLU A 310 -7.07 -1.70 -15.82
N THR A 311 -8.25 -2.29 -15.62
CA THR A 311 -9.52 -1.54 -15.59
C THR A 311 -9.59 -0.61 -14.36
N GLY A 312 -9.09 -1.09 -13.22
CA GLY A 312 -8.96 -0.33 -11.99
C GLY A 312 -7.95 0.82 -12.13
N ARG A 313 -6.80 0.61 -12.77
CA ARG A 313 -5.82 1.67 -13.09
C ARG A 313 -6.45 2.73 -13.99
N ALA A 314 -7.12 2.33 -15.08
CA ALA A 314 -7.72 3.27 -16.03
C ALA A 314 -8.80 4.16 -15.37
N SER A 315 -9.72 3.55 -14.61
CA SER A 315 -10.76 4.27 -13.87
C SER A 315 -10.19 5.17 -12.77
N SER A 316 -9.17 4.70 -12.04
CA SER A 316 -8.53 5.47 -10.96
C SER A 316 -7.68 6.64 -11.48
N MET A 317 -7.03 6.49 -12.63
CA MET A 317 -6.34 7.59 -13.32
C MET A 317 -7.32 8.64 -13.84
N ALA A 318 -8.50 8.23 -14.35
CA ALA A 318 -9.57 9.14 -14.73
C ALA A 318 -10.12 9.90 -13.51
N TRP A 319 -10.35 9.21 -12.39
CA TRP A 319 -10.73 9.82 -11.11
C TRP A 319 -9.68 10.83 -10.64
N LEU A 320 -8.40 10.45 -10.66
CA LEU A 320 -7.30 11.28 -10.20
C LEU A 320 -7.15 12.56 -11.04
N LYS A 321 -7.26 12.44 -12.37
CA LYS A 321 -7.27 13.59 -13.28
C LYS A 321 -8.42 14.56 -12.97
N ALA A 322 -9.63 14.05 -12.72
CA ALA A 322 -10.78 14.87 -12.37
C ALA A 322 -10.66 15.52 -10.98
N ALA A 323 -10.21 14.76 -9.98
CA ALA A 323 -9.97 15.24 -8.61
C ALA A 323 -8.96 16.40 -8.56
N LEU A 324 -7.93 16.34 -9.40
CA LEU A 324 -6.91 17.38 -9.49
C LEU A 324 -7.31 18.59 -10.34
N ASP A 325 -8.32 18.49 -11.20
CA ASP A 325 -8.61 19.55 -12.19
C ASP A 325 -9.01 20.88 -11.53
N PRO A 326 -8.34 22.02 -11.80
CA PRO A 326 -8.70 23.31 -11.19
C PRO A 326 -10.04 23.80 -11.74
N VAL A 327 -11.12 23.32 -11.16
CA VAL A 327 -12.46 23.87 -11.35
C VAL A 327 -12.40 25.35 -10.99
N LYS A 328 -12.56 26.23 -11.99
CA LYS A 328 -12.74 27.67 -11.74
C LYS A 328 -13.92 27.82 -10.78
N LYS A 329 -13.65 28.23 -9.53
CA LYS A 329 -14.69 28.67 -8.60
C LYS A 329 -15.47 29.78 -9.30
N GLY A 330 -16.70 29.46 -9.70
CA GLY A 330 -17.54 30.36 -10.48
C GLY A 330 -17.66 31.70 -9.76
N SER A 331 -17.49 32.80 -10.51
CA SER A 331 -17.47 34.15 -9.96
C SER A 331 -18.88 34.59 -9.54
N ALA A 332 -19.37 34.06 -8.42
CA ALA A 332 -20.59 34.48 -7.74
C ALA A 332 -20.40 35.84 -7.03
N ARG A 333 -19.88 36.84 -7.75
CA ARG A 333 -20.12 38.25 -7.41
C ARG A 333 -21.47 38.63 -8.00
N GLY A 334 -22.53 38.23 -7.31
CA GLY A 334 -23.89 38.66 -7.62
C GLY A 334 -23.97 40.18 -7.50
N GLY A 335 -24.08 40.87 -8.64
CA GLY A 335 -24.29 42.31 -8.67
C GLY A 335 -25.68 42.66 -8.15
N ARG A 336 -25.79 42.98 -6.86
CA ARG A 336 -26.97 43.70 -6.36
C ARG A 336 -26.82 45.18 -6.68
N ARG A 337 -27.60 45.62 -7.67
CA ARG A 337 -27.87 47.03 -7.97
C ARG A 337 -28.14 47.81 -6.68
N GLN A 338 -27.54 49.00 -6.57
CA GLN A 338 -28.14 50.05 -5.75
C GLN A 338 -29.45 50.48 -6.44
N THR A 339 -30.58 50.26 -5.79
CA THR A 339 -31.82 50.97 -6.09
C THR A 339 -31.85 52.22 -5.21
N ARG A 340 -31.54 53.38 -5.79
CA ARG A 340 -32.07 54.66 -5.32
C ARG A 340 -33.41 54.87 -6.02
N GLY A 341 -34.43 55.21 -5.24
CA GLY A 341 -35.80 55.49 -5.62
C GLY A 341 -36.54 55.87 -4.35
#